data_AF-A0A3M2B7L8-F1
#
_entry.id   AF-A0A3M2B7L8-F1
#
_cell.length_a   1.000
_cell.length_b   1.000
_cell.length_c   1.000
_cell.angle_alpha   90.00
_cell.angle_beta   90.00
_cell.angle_gamma   90.00
#
_symmetry.space_group_name_H-M   'P 1'
#
loop_
_entity.id
_entity.type
_entity.pdbx_description
1 polymer ?
#
loop_
_entity_poly.entity_id
_entity_poly.type
_entity_poly.pdbx_seq_one_letter_code
_entity_poly.pdbx_strand_id
1 'polypeptide(L)'
;HGIMATSLREIRLVDGTGTPRTLTPADDDFRHAGVALGLLGVITHVTFACEPRFGVELRTDVVSFDDYVRDPVMQESRTEFHASVWDPNARRVVRFAGERTALPRRPRRRELRFGYRTAISTFLSRRLRLDWAVANWNFRRTVSGDAADILSPVRVRPQTVQFRIVANGLFQLAAELAVDAARAPEVLERLDGFFRRRRRYLRNPIGLRMTRGDGFSLSPAHERDTLWLDVFFYNREPFMSEFRELIDELDAREHWGKTLVSAPHALRARYPAWDAFREARARFDPEGVFGNALSDRYGLTRPRVATG
;
A
#
# COMPACT_ATOMS: atom_id res chain seq x y z
N HIS A 1 -5.94 -10.18 6.40
CA HIS A 1 -5.24 -10.97 5.36
C HIS A 1 -3.79 -10.51 5.22
N GLY A 2 -2.89 -11.34 4.71
CA GLY A 2 -1.52 -10.93 4.37
C GLY A 2 -1.43 -10.18 3.03
N ILE A 3 -0.23 -9.77 2.63
CA ILE A 3 0.04 -9.22 1.30
C ILE A 3 -0.11 -10.29 0.22
N MET A 4 -0.19 -9.91 -1.07
CA MET A 4 -0.34 -10.88 -2.17
C MET A 4 0.75 -11.98 -2.16
N ALA A 5 1.98 -11.64 -1.77
CA ALA A 5 3.08 -12.60 -1.68
C ALA A 5 2.80 -13.75 -0.69
N THR A 6 1.95 -13.55 0.33
CA THR A 6 1.61 -14.63 1.29
C THR A 6 0.82 -15.77 0.67
N SER A 7 0.24 -15.55 -0.53
CA SER A 7 -0.43 -16.60 -1.29
C SER A 7 0.51 -17.35 -2.24
N LEU A 8 1.79 -16.98 -2.34
CA LEU A 8 2.75 -17.69 -3.19
C LEU A 8 2.96 -19.12 -2.68
N ARG A 9 2.96 -20.06 -3.62
CA ARG A 9 3.24 -21.49 -3.40
C ARG A 9 4.49 -21.96 -4.13
N GLU A 10 4.83 -21.29 -5.23
CA GLU A 10 6.04 -21.55 -6.00
C GLU A 10 6.42 -20.28 -6.76
N ILE A 11 7.71 -20.02 -6.88
CA ILE A 11 8.28 -18.99 -7.74
C ILE A 11 9.41 -19.59 -8.56
N ARG A 12 9.35 -19.41 -9.89
CA ARG A 12 10.41 -19.79 -10.81
C ARG A 12 11.04 -18.54 -11.38
N LEU A 13 12.36 -18.48 -11.36
CA LEU A 13 13.14 -17.35 -11.86
C LEU A 13 14.37 -17.82 -12.61
N VAL A 14 14.94 -16.94 -13.44
CA VAL A 14 16.29 -17.10 -14.00
C VAL A 14 17.20 -16.17 -13.21
N ASP A 15 18.20 -16.73 -12.53
CA ASP A 15 19.13 -15.98 -11.67
C ASP A 15 20.21 -15.22 -12.48
N GLY A 16 21.10 -14.51 -11.79
CA GLY A 16 22.11 -13.65 -12.43
C GLY A 16 23.17 -14.43 -13.21
N THR A 17 23.25 -15.74 -13.02
CA THR A 17 24.12 -16.64 -13.77
C THR A 17 23.44 -17.21 -15.02
N GLY A 18 22.17 -16.86 -15.26
CA GLY A 18 21.33 -17.47 -16.30
C GLY A 18 20.75 -18.83 -15.90
N THR A 19 20.86 -19.23 -14.63
CA THR A 19 20.40 -20.54 -14.15
C THR A 19 18.92 -20.47 -13.73
N PRO A 20 18.05 -21.36 -14.24
CA PRO A 20 16.69 -21.49 -13.74
C PRO A 20 16.67 -21.97 -12.29
N ARG A 21 15.89 -21.30 -11.44
CA ARG A 21 15.64 -21.65 -10.04
C ARG A 21 14.15 -21.83 -9.82
N THR A 22 13.79 -22.83 -9.03
CA THR A 22 12.44 -23.04 -8.53
C THR A 22 12.51 -23.00 -7.01
N LEU A 23 11.70 -22.15 -6.38
CA LEU A 23 11.63 -22.02 -4.93
C LEU A 23 10.19 -22.24 -4.47
N THR A 24 10.05 -22.93 -3.36
CA THR A 24 8.81 -23.27 -2.67
C THR A 24 8.93 -22.89 -1.18
N PRO A 25 7.83 -22.82 -0.41
CA PRO A 25 7.89 -22.53 1.02
C PRO A 25 8.78 -23.46 1.86
N ALA A 26 9.21 -24.60 1.32
CA ALA A 26 10.16 -25.51 1.98
C ALA A 26 11.63 -25.08 1.83
N ASP A 27 11.94 -24.17 0.91
CA ASP A 27 13.29 -23.69 0.63
C ASP A 27 13.60 -22.44 1.46
N ASP A 28 14.76 -22.40 2.12
CA ASP A 28 15.19 -21.26 2.93
C ASP A 28 15.22 -19.94 2.14
N ASP A 29 15.56 -20.01 0.86
CA ASP A 29 15.66 -18.85 -0.03
C ASP A 29 14.29 -18.32 -0.50
N PHE A 30 13.19 -19.08 -0.32
CA PHE A 30 11.85 -18.67 -0.75
C PHE A 30 11.39 -17.37 -0.10
N ARG A 31 11.73 -17.17 1.18
CA ARG A 31 11.40 -15.95 1.93
C ARG A 31 12.06 -14.70 1.35
N HIS A 32 13.14 -14.84 0.59
CA HIS A 32 13.82 -13.73 -0.08
C HIS A 32 13.15 -13.40 -1.43
N ALA A 33 12.49 -14.38 -2.07
CA ALA A 33 11.96 -14.24 -3.42
C ALA A 33 10.59 -13.55 -3.51
N GLY A 34 9.73 -13.69 -2.49
CA GLY A 34 8.37 -13.13 -2.55
C GLY A 34 8.30 -11.60 -2.58
N VAL A 35 9.32 -10.91 -2.04
CA VAL A 35 9.49 -9.45 -2.15
C VAL A 35 10.96 -9.17 -2.48
N ALA A 36 11.34 -9.41 -3.73
CA ALA A 36 12.74 -9.34 -4.18
C ALA A 36 13.13 -8.11 -4.99
N LEU A 37 12.14 -7.30 -5.42
CA LEU A 37 12.36 -6.14 -6.30
C LEU A 37 13.05 -6.47 -7.64
N GLY A 38 12.98 -7.73 -8.07
CA GLY A 38 13.67 -8.24 -9.25
C GLY A 38 15.18 -8.51 -9.05
N LEU A 39 15.70 -8.34 -7.83
CA LEU A 39 17.14 -8.43 -7.57
C LEU A 39 17.70 -9.85 -7.48
N LEU A 40 16.83 -10.87 -7.40
CA LEU A 40 17.24 -12.28 -7.43
C LEU A 40 17.21 -12.90 -8.82
N GLY A 41 16.58 -12.23 -9.80
CA GLY A 41 16.34 -12.82 -11.10
C GLY A 41 15.07 -12.34 -11.79
N VAL A 42 14.92 -12.78 -13.04
CA VAL A 42 13.71 -12.59 -13.83
C VAL A 42 12.72 -13.69 -13.50
N ILE A 43 11.59 -13.33 -12.90
CA ILE A 43 10.50 -14.28 -12.61
C ILE A 43 9.88 -14.73 -13.93
N THR A 44 9.83 -16.04 -14.16
CA THR A 44 9.23 -16.64 -15.36
C THR A 44 7.86 -17.24 -15.06
N HIS A 45 7.68 -17.79 -13.85
CA HIS A 45 6.43 -18.40 -13.41
C HIS A 45 6.20 -18.14 -11.93
N VAL A 46 4.93 -18.00 -11.56
CA VAL A 46 4.48 -17.89 -10.17
C VAL A 46 3.20 -18.69 -9.99
N THR A 47 3.15 -19.46 -8.91
CA THR A 47 1.96 -20.23 -8.52
C THR A 47 1.40 -19.62 -7.26
N PHE A 48 0.13 -19.22 -7.30
CA PHE A 48 -0.60 -18.70 -6.15
C PHE A 48 -1.61 -19.73 -5.64
N ALA A 49 -1.79 -19.80 -4.33
CA ALA A 49 -2.99 -20.39 -3.75
C ALA A 49 -4.19 -19.47 -4.05
N CYS A 50 -5.21 -20.06 -4.66
CA CYS A 50 -6.47 -19.41 -4.93
C CYS A 50 -7.54 -19.95 -3.98
N GLU A 51 -8.42 -19.08 -3.52
CA GLU A 51 -9.61 -19.48 -2.77
C GLU A 51 -10.79 -19.77 -3.72
N PRO A 52 -11.78 -20.57 -3.28
CA PRO A 52 -13.05 -20.68 -3.99
C PRO A 52 -13.66 -19.29 -4.20
N ARG A 53 -14.30 -19.07 -5.35
CA ARG A 53 -14.95 -17.79 -5.66
C ARG A 53 -16.07 -17.48 -4.67
N PHE A 54 -16.14 -16.24 -4.18
CA PHE A 54 -17.16 -15.77 -3.24
C PHE A 54 -17.69 -14.37 -3.60
N GLY A 55 -18.81 -13.98 -3.01
CA GLY A 55 -19.31 -12.62 -3.06
C GLY A 55 -18.93 -11.83 -1.82
N VAL A 56 -18.95 -10.50 -1.91
CA VAL A 56 -18.73 -9.61 -0.77
C VAL A 56 -19.93 -8.69 -0.62
N GLU A 57 -20.44 -8.54 0.60
CA GLU A 57 -21.31 -7.43 0.98
C GLU A 57 -20.46 -6.35 1.66
N LEU A 58 -20.34 -5.19 1.03
CA LEU A 58 -19.54 -4.06 1.51
C LEU A 58 -20.45 -2.94 2.04
N ARG A 59 -20.32 -2.67 3.33
CA ARG A 59 -20.97 -1.57 4.05
C ARG A 59 -20.00 -0.40 4.15
N THR A 60 -20.53 0.81 3.97
CA THR A 60 -19.78 2.05 4.20
C THR A 60 -20.58 2.99 5.07
N ASP A 61 -19.87 3.66 5.95
CA ASP A 61 -20.33 4.76 6.77
C ASP A 61 -19.21 5.79 6.96
N VAL A 62 -19.53 6.87 7.67
CA VAL A 62 -18.60 7.96 8.00
C VAL A 62 -18.64 8.16 9.50
N VAL A 63 -17.46 8.23 10.13
CA VAL A 63 -17.30 8.47 11.57
C VAL A 63 -16.38 9.66 11.82
N SER A 64 -16.35 10.16 13.06
CA SER A 64 -15.34 11.13 13.47
C SER A 64 -13.97 10.47 13.56
N PHE A 65 -12.91 11.26 13.41
CA PHE A 65 -11.54 10.78 13.65
C PHE A 65 -11.37 10.24 15.07
N ASP A 66 -11.92 10.93 16.08
CA ASP A 66 -11.77 10.53 17.49
C ASP A 66 -12.44 9.18 17.76
N ASP A 67 -13.63 8.95 17.19
CA ASP A 67 -14.32 7.66 17.32
C ASP A 67 -13.55 6.54 16.59
N TYR A 68 -12.98 6.86 15.42
CA TYR A 68 -12.19 5.90 14.64
C TYR A 68 -10.90 5.46 15.36
N VAL A 69 -10.23 6.38 16.05
CA VAL A 69 -9.01 6.07 16.81
C VAL A 69 -9.31 5.29 18.09
N ARG A 70 -10.44 5.59 18.77
CA ARG A 70 -10.88 4.90 20.00
C ARG A 70 -11.49 3.52 19.77
N ASP A 71 -12.19 3.36 18.67
CA ASP A 71 -12.73 2.08 18.20
C ASP A 71 -12.09 1.81 16.83
N PRO A 72 -10.82 1.37 16.82
CA PRO A 72 -10.18 1.01 15.59
C PRO A 72 -10.89 -0.24 15.09
N VAL A 73 -11.86 -0.03 14.19
CA VAL A 73 -12.43 -1.05 13.31
C VAL A 73 -11.33 -1.92 12.69
N MET A 74 -10.14 -1.35 12.56
CA MET A 74 -8.93 -1.98 12.06
C MET A 74 -8.23 -2.93 13.06
N GLN A 75 -8.32 -2.72 14.38
CA GLN A 75 -7.65 -3.59 15.38
C GLN A 75 -8.59 -4.69 15.94
N GLU A 76 -9.90 -4.44 16.06
CA GLU A 76 -10.87 -5.39 16.62
C GLU A 76 -11.80 -6.00 15.55
N SER A 77 -11.30 -6.21 14.33
CA SER A 77 -12.13 -6.40 13.12
C SER A 77 -13.25 -7.44 13.30
N ARG A 78 -14.47 -6.96 13.56
CA ARG A 78 -15.71 -7.75 13.58
C ARG A 78 -16.15 -8.24 12.20
N THR A 79 -15.43 -7.84 11.15
CA THR A 79 -15.69 -8.23 9.75
C THR A 79 -14.39 -8.56 9.03
N GLU A 80 -14.45 -9.33 7.94
CA GLU A 80 -13.24 -9.85 7.28
C GLU A 80 -12.47 -8.81 6.44
N PHE A 81 -13.17 -7.99 5.66
CA PHE A 81 -12.55 -7.01 4.76
C PHE A 81 -12.70 -5.60 5.30
N HIS A 82 -11.58 -4.87 5.45
CA HIS A 82 -11.60 -3.48 5.91
C HIS A 82 -10.70 -2.57 5.09
N ALA A 83 -11.21 -1.38 4.81
CA ALA A 83 -10.43 -0.25 4.34
C ALA A 83 -11.01 1.03 4.94
N SER A 84 -10.21 2.09 5.01
CA SER A 84 -10.70 3.39 5.43
C SER A 84 -10.01 4.50 4.64
N VAL A 85 -10.68 5.64 4.54
CA VAL A 85 -10.15 6.83 3.90
C VAL A 85 -10.38 7.97 4.88
N TRP A 86 -9.28 8.52 5.40
CA TRP A 86 -9.29 9.60 6.37
C TRP A 86 -9.04 10.94 5.68
N ASP A 87 -9.90 11.92 5.95
CA ASP A 87 -9.67 13.32 5.58
C ASP A 87 -9.18 14.09 6.82
N PRO A 88 -7.88 14.46 6.88
CA PRO A 88 -7.32 15.21 8.00
C PRO A 88 -7.89 16.63 8.13
N ASN A 89 -8.39 17.22 7.04
CA ASN A 89 -8.94 18.58 7.07
C ASN A 89 -10.32 18.62 7.74
N ALA A 90 -11.14 17.60 7.47
CA ALA A 90 -12.48 17.46 8.02
C ALA A 90 -12.52 16.67 9.35
N ARG A 91 -11.42 15.99 9.71
CA ARG A 91 -11.37 15.02 10.82
C ARG A 91 -12.48 13.98 10.75
N ARG A 92 -12.70 13.46 9.54
CA ARG A 92 -13.70 12.42 9.25
C ARG A 92 -13.04 11.24 8.57
N VAL A 93 -13.53 10.05 8.89
CA VAL A 93 -13.05 8.80 8.31
C VAL A 93 -14.21 8.08 7.63
N VAL A 94 -14.06 7.79 6.34
CA VAL A 94 -14.98 6.93 5.60
C VAL A 94 -14.51 5.49 5.79
N ARG A 95 -15.37 4.63 6.32
CA ARG A 95 -15.04 3.22 6.56
C ARG A 95 -15.67 2.33 5.49
N PHE A 96 -14.98 1.24 5.19
CA PHE A 96 -15.40 0.22 4.26
C PHE A 96 -15.25 -1.11 5.00
N ALA A 97 -16.37 -1.74 5.36
CA ALA A 97 -16.42 -3.00 6.09
C ALA A 97 -17.16 -4.04 5.25
N GLY A 98 -16.50 -5.13 4.90
CA GLY A 98 -16.98 -6.15 3.99
C GLY A 98 -17.00 -7.54 4.62
N GLU A 99 -18.02 -8.32 4.28
CA GLU A 99 -18.17 -9.72 4.70
C GLU A 99 -18.35 -10.64 3.50
N ARG A 100 -17.87 -11.88 3.63
CA ARG A 100 -18.14 -12.93 2.64
C ARG A 100 -19.63 -13.23 2.58
N THR A 101 -20.07 -13.51 1.37
CA THR A 101 -21.41 -13.99 1.03
C THR A 101 -21.29 -15.12 0.02
N ALA A 102 -22.32 -15.96 -0.06
CA ALA A 102 -22.43 -16.92 -1.15
C ALA A 102 -22.40 -16.21 -2.52
N LEU A 103 -22.02 -16.93 -3.58
CA LEU A 103 -21.75 -16.41 -4.93
C LEU A 103 -22.72 -15.28 -5.34
N PRO A 104 -22.22 -14.18 -5.91
CA PRO A 104 -22.93 -12.91 -5.81
C PRO A 104 -24.06 -12.76 -6.83
N ARG A 105 -25.11 -12.04 -6.42
CA ARG A 105 -26.00 -11.32 -7.35
C ARG A 105 -25.15 -10.39 -8.20
N ARG A 106 -25.41 -10.32 -9.52
CA ARG A 106 -24.84 -9.27 -10.38
C ARG A 106 -25.23 -7.90 -9.79
N PRO A 107 -24.28 -7.04 -9.40
CA PRO A 107 -24.60 -5.72 -8.86
C PRO A 107 -25.33 -4.91 -9.93
N ARG A 108 -26.42 -4.22 -9.56
CA ARG A 108 -27.09 -3.30 -10.48
C ARG A 108 -26.12 -2.16 -10.80
N ARG A 109 -26.13 -1.60 -12.02
CA ARG A 109 -25.23 -0.47 -12.42
C ARG A 109 -25.23 0.72 -11.44
N ARG A 110 -26.31 0.91 -10.66
CA ARG A 110 -26.45 1.95 -9.63
C ARG A 110 -25.69 1.66 -8.32
N GLU A 111 -25.29 0.41 -8.10
CA GLU A 111 -24.59 -0.07 -6.89
C GLU A 111 -23.06 -0.04 -7.06
N LEU A 112 -22.55 0.12 -8.29
CA LEU A 112 -21.12 0.22 -8.56
C LEU A 112 -20.53 1.48 -7.90
N ARG A 113 -19.67 1.25 -6.91
CA ARG A 113 -18.88 2.28 -6.22
C ARG A 113 -17.84 2.85 -7.19
N PHE A 114 -17.61 4.16 -7.09
CA PHE A 114 -16.88 5.02 -8.04
C PHE A 114 -17.65 5.46 -9.30
N GLY A 115 -18.95 5.67 -9.18
CA GLY A 115 -19.72 6.39 -10.21
C GLY A 115 -19.31 7.88 -10.35
N TYR A 116 -19.77 8.51 -11.43
CA TYR A 116 -19.57 9.92 -11.76
C TYR A 116 -19.82 10.90 -10.60
N ARG A 117 -20.69 10.58 -9.63
CA ARG A 117 -20.98 11.42 -8.44
C ARG A 117 -19.79 11.52 -7.47
N THR A 118 -18.98 10.47 -7.35
CA THR A 118 -17.74 10.49 -6.54
C THR A 118 -16.65 11.28 -7.26
N ALA A 119 -16.55 11.14 -8.59
CA ALA A 119 -15.67 11.96 -9.41
C ALA A 119 -16.07 13.45 -9.37
N ILE A 120 -17.37 13.76 -9.44
CA ILE A 120 -17.92 15.11 -9.36
C ILE A 120 -17.77 15.69 -7.96
N SER A 121 -18.05 14.96 -6.89
CA SER A 121 -17.80 15.44 -5.51
C SER A 121 -16.32 15.63 -5.25
N THR A 122 -15.44 14.75 -5.75
CA THR A 122 -13.98 14.92 -5.69
C THR A 122 -13.53 16.14 -6.51
N PHE A 123 -14.13 16.38 -7.68
CA PHE A 123 -13.83 17.56 -8.51
C PHE A 123 -14.34 18.86 -7.86
N LEU A 124 -15.56 18.87 -7.35
CA LEU A 124 -16.18 20.03 -6.70
C LEU A 124 -15.54 20.36 -5.35
N SER A 125 -15.19 19.37 -4.54
CA SER A 125 -14.41 19.59 -3.31
C SER A 125 -13.02 20.17 -3.63
N ARG A 126 -12.35 19.67 -4.67
CA ARG A 126 -11.05 20.21 -5.13
C ARG A 126 -11.16 21.64 -5.66
N ARG A 127 -12.24 21.98 -6.37
CA ARG A 127 -12.41 23.30 -7.01
C ARG A 127 -13.03 24.36 -6.07
N LEU A 128 -13.97 23.96 -5.22
CA LEU A 128 -14.72 24.86 -4.34
C LEU A 128 -14.20 24.88 -2.90
N ARG A 129 -13.15 24.10 -2.59
CA ARG A 129 -12.61 23.94 -1.22
C ARG A 129 -13.67 23.54 -0.20
N LEU A 130 -14.73 22.87 -0.64
CA LEU A 130 -15.76 22.30 0.21
C LEU A 130 -15.19 21.03 0.86
N ASP A 131 -15.44 20.86 2.16
CA ASP A 131 -15.01 19.68 2.91
C ASP A 131 -15.45 18.41 2.14
N TRP A 132 -14.47 17.57 1.78
CA TRP A 132 -14.69 16.37 0.98
C TRP A 132 -15.69 15.42 1.68
N ALA A 133 -15.71 15.45 3.01
CA ALA A 133 -16.69 14.79 3.85
C ALA A 133 -18.12 15.38 3.75
N VAL A 134 -18.28 16.69 3.58
CA VAL A 134 -19.60 17.35 3.47
C VAL A 134 -20.29 16.98 2.14
N ALA A 135 -19.53 16.83 1.06
CA ALA A 135 -20.07 16.31 -0.21
C ALA A 135 -20.51 14.83 -0.14
N ASN A 136 -20.07 14.10 0.90
CA ASN A 136 -20.34 12.68 1.11
C ASN A 136 -21.06 12.39 2.46
N TRP A 137 -21.66 13.40 3.09
CA TRP A 137 -22.17 13.37 4.47
C TRP A 137 -23.30 12.34 4.71
N ASN A 138 -24.00 11.90 3.66
CA ASN A 138 -25.14 10.95 3.74
C ASN A 138 -24.84 9.53 3.23
N PHE A 139 -23.60 9.04 3.35
CA PHE A 139 -23.20 7.73 2.78
C PHE A 139 -23.20 6.59 3.82
N ARG A 140 -24.39 6.19 4.31
CA ARG A 140 -24.57 4.78 4.68
C ARG A 140 -24.97 4.02 3.43
N ARG A 141 -24.09 3.16 2.92
CA ARG A 141 -24.35 2.37 1.69
C ARG A 141 -23.89 0.94 1.85
N THR A 142 -24.80 0.03 1.55
CA THR A 142 -24.49 -1.39 1.40
C THR A 142 -24.49 -1.72 -0.08
N VAL A 143 -23.43 -2.39 -0.54
CA VAL A 143 -23.26 -2.86 -1.92
C VAL A 143 -22.81 -4.30 -1.86
N SER A 144 -23.48 -5.18 -2.59
CA SER A 144 -23.14 -6.61 -2.63
C SER A 144 -22.87 -7.04 -4.07
N GLY A 145 -21.93 -7.96 -4.26
CA GLY A 145 -21.44 -8.28 -5.60
C GLY A 145 -20.19 -9.16 -5.56
N ASP A 146 -19.61 -9.38 -6.73
CA ASP A 146 -18.41 -10.22 -6.86
C ASP A 146 -17.23 -9.62 -6.11
N ALA A 147 -16.51 -10.45 -5.36
CA ALA A 147 -15.33 -10.02 -4.62
C ALA A 147 -14.32 -9.32 -5.54
N ALA A 148 -14.12 -9.83 -6.76
CA ALA A 148 -13.21 -9.23 -7.74
C ALA A 148 -13.67 -7.84 -8.18
N ASP A 149 -14.99 -7.61 -8.28
CA ASP A 149 -15.56 -6.32 -8.68
C ASP A 149 -15.58 -5.30 -7.53
N ILE A 150 -15.76 -5.78 -6.30
CA ILE A 150 -15.90 -4.93 -5.11
C ILE A 150 -14.54 -4.56 -4.51
N LEU A 151 -13.65 -5.54 -4.35
CA LEU A 151 -12.35 -5.33 -3.70
C LEU A 151 -11.30 -4.78 -4.67
N SER A 152 -11.47 -4.97 -5.98
CA SER A 152 -10.60 -4.41 -7.02
C SER A 152 -11.39 -3.53 -8.00
N PRO A 153 -11.75 -2.29 -7.62
CA PRO A 153 -12.56 -1.41 -8.46
C PRO A 153 -11.83 -0.92 -9.73
N VAL A 154 -10.55 -1.27 -9.91
CA VAL A 154 -9.71 -0.83 -11.03
C VAL A 154 -9.88 -1.80 -12.21
N ARG A 155 -11.02 -1.73 -12.91
CA ARG A 155 -11.08 -2.16 -14.32
C ARG A 155 -10.53 -1.06 -15.21
N VAL A 156 -9.25 -0.74 -15.04
CA VAL A 156 -8.61 0.29 -15.85
C VAL A 156 -7.70 -0.43 -16.83
N ARG A 157 -7.94 -0.23 -18.13
CA ARG A 157 -7.03 -0.72 -19.18
C ARG A 157 -5.66 -0.07 -18.93
N PRO A 158 -4.53 -0.78 -19.09
CA PRO A 158 -3.20 -0.24 -18.83
C PRO A 158 -2.95 1.14 -19.48
N GLN A 159 -3.47 1.36 -20.69
CA GLN A 159 -3.34 2.63 -21.40
C GLN A 159 -4.04 3.81 -20.69
N THR A 160 -5.13 3.56 -19.97
CA THR A 160 -5.91 4.61 -19.29
C THR A 160 -5.26 5.09 -17.99
N VAL A 161 -4.49 4.22 -17.31
CA VAL A 161 -3.67 4.62 -16.15
C VAL A 161 -2.56 5.58 -16.61
N GLN A 162 -1.88 5.24 -17.71
CA GLN A 162 -0.78 6.04 -18.25
C GLN A 162 -1.27 7.41 -18.76
N PHE A 163 -2.42 7.47 -19.44
CA PHE A 163 -3.02 8.72 -19.91
C PHE A 163 -3.40 9.70 -18.77
N ARG A 164 -3.89 9.18 -17.63
CA ARG A 164 -4.24 10.03 -16.46
C ARG A 164 -3.04 10.68 -15.79
N ILE A 165 -1.88 10.02 -15.81
CA ILE A 165 -0.64 10.49 -15.20
C ILE A 165 -0.02 11.63 -16.02
N VAL A 166 -0.09 11.56 -17.36
CA VAL A 166 0.55 12.53 -18.26
C VAL A 166 -0.33 13.77 -18.50
N ALA A 167 -1.66 13.62 -18.61
CA ALA A 167 -2.53 14.67 -19.14
C ALA A 167 -2.82 15.87 -18.22
N ASN A 168 -2.50 15.80 -16.91
CA ASN A 168 -2.84 16.89 -15.97
C ASN A 168 -1.65 17.74 -15.54
N GLY A 169 -0.41 17.46 -15.98
CA GLY A 169 0.79 18.24 -15.62
C GLY A 169 1.09 18.32 -14.11
N LEU A 170 0.34 17.57 -13.29
CA LEU A 170 0.37 17.54 -11.85
C LEU A 170 0.84 16.14 -11.44
N PHE A 171 2.16 15.91 -11.46
CA PHE A 171 2.75 14.67 -10.95
C PHE A 171 2.52 14.59 -9.45
N GLN A 172 1.39 13.98 -9.09
CA GLN A 172 1.07 13.61 -7.73
C GLN A 172 1.93 12.39 -7.39
N LEU A 173 2.81 12.56 -6.43
CA LEU A 173 3.55 11.46 -5.83
C LEU A 173 2.64 10.74 -4.84
N ALA A 174 2.81 9.43 -4.76
CA ALA A 174 2.14 8.58 -3.81
C ALA A 174 3.22 7.85 -3.01
N ALA A 175 3.28 8.07 -1.71
CA ALA A 175 3.99 7.21 -0.78
C ALA A 175 2.96 6.33 -0.06
N GLU A 176 3.37 5.13 0.33
CA GLU A 176 2.60 4.30 1.23
C GLU A 176 3.52 3.79 2.32
N LEU A 177 3.15 4.11 3.55
CA LEU A 177 3.94 3.85 4.75
C LEU A 177 3.32 2.69 5.50
N ALA A 178 4.15 1.78 5.97
CA ALA A 178 3.79 0.58 6.71
C ALA A 178 4.32 0.71 8.15
N VAL A 179 3.42 1.02 9.08
CA VAL A 179 3.72 1.11 10.51
C VAL A 179 3.17 -0.11 11.24
N ASP A 180 3.71 -0.39 12.41
CA ASP A 180 3.19 -1.43 13.29
C ASP A 180 1.71 -1.17 13.61
N ALA A 181 0.84 -2.16 13.30
CA ALA A 181 -0.58 -2.05 13.57
C ALA A 181 -0.89 -1.88 15.06
N ALA A 182 -0.05 -2.39 15.97
CA ALA A 182 -0.22 -2.19 17.42
C ALA A 182 -0.09 -0.71 17.82
N ARG A 183 0.69 0.07 17.05
CA ARG A 183 0.89 1.51 17.25
C ARG A 183 -0.07 2.38 16.45
N ALA A 184 -1.08 1.80 15.80
CA ALA A 184 -1.99 2.52 14.92
C ALA A 184 -2.64 3.76 15.58
N PRO A 185 -3.20 3.70 16.80
CA PRO A 185 -3.78 4.89 17.45
C PRO A 185 -2.77 6.02 17.63
N GLU A 186 -1.60 5.71 18.20
CA GLU A 186 -0.51 6.66 18.41
C GLU A 186 -0.09 7.31 17.08
N VAL A 187 0.14 6.50 16.04
CA VAL A 187 0.58 6.99 14.73
C VAL A 187 -0.46 7.94 14.13
N LEU A 188 -1.75 7.57 14.17
CA LEU A 188 -2.83 8.38 13.64
C LEU A 188 -2.97 9.71 14.40
N GLU A 189 -2.88 9.71 15.72
CA GLU A 189 -2.91 10.93 16.54
C GLU A 189 -1.72 11.85 16.24
N ARG A 190 -0.52 11.30 16.05
CA ARG A 190 0.67 12.08 15.68
C ARG A 190 0.52 12.71 14.29
N LEU A 191 0.01 11.96 13.32
CA LEU A 191 -0.31 12.47 11.98
C LEU A 191 -1.38 13.56 12.04
N ASP A 192 -2.41 13.36 12.83
CA ASP A 192 -3.48 14.33 12.98
C ASP A 192 -2.96 15.63 13.61
N GLY A 193 -2.17 15.54 14.68
CA GLY A 193 -1.46 16.68 15.26
C GLY A 193 -0.57 17.40 14.25
N PHE A 194 0.17 16.66 13.43
CA PHE A 194 1.01 17.20 12.35
C PHE A 194 0.19 17.99 11.33
N PHE A 195 -0.92 17.44 10.83
CA PHE A 195 -1.76 18.13 9.83
C PHE A 195 -2.55 19.30 10.42
N ARG A 196 -2.95 19.23 11.69
CA ARG A 196 -3.64 20.33 12.39
C ARG A 196 -2.78 21.57 12.54
N ARG A 197 -1.51 21.42 12.94
CA ARG A 197 -0.59 22.54 13.13
C ARG A 197 -0.36 23.35 11.85
N ARG A 198 -0.56 22.73 10.68
CA ARG A 198 -0.19 23.30 9.38
C ARG A 198 -1.33 23.93 8.59
N ARG A 199 -2.52 24.09 9.19
CA ARG A 199 -3.72 24.70 8.56
C ARG A 199 -3.88 24.29 7.08
N ARG A 200 -4.31 23.04 6.87
CA ARG A 200 -4.92 22.51 5.62
C ARG A 200 -4.03 22.49 4.36
N TYR A 201 -3.14 21.51 4.24
CA TYR A 201 -2.31 21.32 3.04
C TYR A 201 -2.57 20.02 2.25
N LEU A 202 -3.05 18.94 2.86
CA LEU A 202 -3.31 17.72 2.11
C LEU A 202 -4.56 17.88 1.25
N ARG A 203 -4.34 17.97 -0.06
CA ARG A 203 -5.40 18.03 -1.08
C ARG A 203 -6.16 16.71 -1.22
N ASN A 204 -5.59 15.62 -0.72
CA ASN A 204 -6.15 14.28 -0.88
C ASN A 204 -6.26 13.62 0.49
N PRO A 205 -7.30 12.80 0.70
CA PRO A 205 -7.41 12.01 1.90
C PRO A 205 -6.32 10.93 1.94
N ILE A 206 -6.09 10.41 3.14
CA ILE A 206 -5.14 9.34 3.45
C ILE A 206 -5.87 8.01 3.42
N GLY A 207 -5.38 7.06 2.61
CA GLY A 207 -5.90 5.69 2.64
C GLY A 207 -5.32 4.93 3.84
N LEU A 208 -6.18 4.18 4.53
CA LEU A 208 -5.83 3.39 5.71
C LEU A 208 -6.24 1.94 5.46
N ARG A 209 -5.30 1.00 5.56
CA ARG A 209 -5.54 -0.43 5.35
C ARG A 209 -4.69 -1.24 6.32
N MET A 210 -5.11 -2.44 6.68
CA MET A 210 -4.30 -3.34 7.49
C MET A 210 -4.02 -4.66 6.78
N THR A 211 -2.84 -5.21 7.03
CA THR A 211 -2.50 -6.58 6.66
C THR A 211 -1.87 -7.30 7.85
N ARG A 212 -1.99 -8.62 7.84
CA ARG A 212 -1.22 -9.48 8.74
C ARG A 212 0.26 -9.45 8.38
N GLY A 213 1.09 -9.71 9.38
CA GLY A 213 2.52 -9.92 9.18
C GLY A 213 2.83 -11.10 8.28
N ASP A 214 4.00 -11.07 7.66
CA ASP A 214 4.52 -12.12 6.79
C ASP A 214 6.00 -12.40 7.03
N GLY A 215 6.56 -13.43 6.38
CA GLY A 215 7.96 -13.83 6.55
C GLY A 215 8.92 -13.33 5.46
N PHE A 216 8.49 -12.47 4.52
CA PHE A 216 9.32 -12.12 3.37
C PHE A 216 10.30 -10.98 3.70
N SER A 217 11.57 -11.13 3.33
CA SER A 217 12.64 -10.32 3.93
C SER A 217 12.55 -8.82 3.70
N LEU A 218 12.14 -8.40 2.50
CA LEU A 218 11.92 -6.98 2.19
C LEU A 218 10.43 -6.59 2.24
N SER A 219 9.56 -7.43 2.82
CA SER A 219 8.17 -7.03 3.01
C SER A 219 8.08 -5.90 4.03
N PRO A 220 7.34 -4.82 3.75
CA PRO A 220 7.02 -3.85 4.78
C PRO A 220 6.23 -4.46 5.95
N ALA A 221 5.53 -5.57 5.73
CA ALA A 221 4.81 -6.33 6.76
C ALA A 221 5.62 -7.49 7.37
N HIS A 222 6.95 -7.53 7.18
CA HIS A 222 7.79 -8.57 7.74
C HIS A 222 7.65 -8.69 9.26
N GLU A 223 7.20 -9.84 9.74
CA GLU A 223 7.05 -10.22 11.15
C GLU A 223 6.16 -9.30 12.00
N ARG A 224 5.36 -8.43 11.39
CA ARG A 224 4.41 -7.57 12.11
C ARG A 224 3.13 -7.30 11.34
N ASP A 225 2.01 -7.37 12.04
CA ASP A 225 0.75 -6.80 11.54
C ASP A 225 0.97 -5.31 11.26
N THR A 226 0.43 -4.84 10.15
CA THR A 226 0.84 -3.56 9.56
C THR A 226 -0.36 -2.70 9.22
N LEU A 227 -0.33 -1.44 9.68
CA LEU A 227 -1.17 -0.37 9.15
C LEU A 227 -0.45 0.31 7.98
N TRP A 228 -1.11 0.29 6.83
CA TRP A 228 -0.70 0.96 5.61
C TRP A 228 -1.36 2.34 5.53
N LEU A 229 -0.55 3.36 5.26
CA LEU A 229 -0.94 4.76 5.16
C LEU A 229 -0.62 5.26 3.74
N ASP A 230 -1.63 5.39 2.90
CA ASP A 230 -1.49 5.98 1.56
C ASP A 230 -1.52 7.49 1.62
N VAL A 231 -0.38 8.13 1.36
CA VAL A 231 -0.25 9.59 1.38
C VAL A 231 0.08 10.09 -0.03
N PHE A 232 -0.74 11.02 -0.52
CA PHE A 232 -0.53 11.64 -1.81
C PHE A 232 -0.15 13.11 -1.68
N PHE A 233 0.95 13.49 -2.30
CA PHE A 233 1.53 14.83 -2.22
C PHE A 233 2.11 15.25 -3.57
N TYR A 234 2.44 16.53 -3.73
CA TYR A 234 3.14 17.02 -4.92
C TYR A 234 4.64 17.13 -4.64
N ASN A 235 5.44 16.99 -5.69
CA ASN A 235 6.87 17.20 -5.58
C ASN A 235 7.15 18.65 -5.18
N ARG A 236 7.95 18.87 -4.12
CA ARG A 236 8.29 20.18 -3.50
C ARG A 236 7.23 20.84 -2.61
N GLU A 237 6.32 20.08 -2.03
CA GLU A 237 5.48 20.62 -0.96
C GLU A 237 6.34 21.05 0.25
N PRO A 238 6.13 22.25 0.84
CA PRO A 238 6.98 22.79 1.91
C PRO A 238 7.05 21.90 3.16
N PHE A 239 6.06 21.04 3.37
CA PHE A 239 5.96 20.18 4.55
C PHE A 239 6.81 18.90 4.46
N MET A 240 7.44 18.61 3.30
CA MET A 240 8.07 17.32 3.05
C MET A 240 9.29 17.02 3.94
N SER A 241 10.05 18.03 4.39
CA SER A 241 11.19 17.83 5.29
C SER A 241 10.72 17.33 6.66
N GLU A 242 9.87 18.10 7.31
CA GLU A 242 9.25 17.75 8.59
C GLU A 242 8.34 16.51 8.49
N PHE A 243 7.77 16.20 7.32
CA PHE A 243 7.04 14.94 7.12
C PHE A 243 7.99 13.74 7.13
N ARG A 244 9.19 13.88 6.56
CA ARG A 244 10.23 12.85 6.66
C ARG A 244 10.69 12.67 8.10
N GLU A 245 10.88 13.75 8.85
CA GLU A 245 11.20 13.69 10.28
C GLU A 245 10.12 12.91 11.05
N LEU A 246 8.83 13.22 10.81
CA LEU A 246 7.74 12.46 11.41
C LEU A 246 7.80 10.97 11.02
N ILE A 247 8.01 10.66 9.74
CA ILE A 247 8.12 9.26 9.26
C ILE A 247 9.26 8.53 9.95
N ASP A 248 10.40 9.20 10.14
CA ASP A 248 11.57 8.63 10.79
C ASP A 248 11.27 8.26 12.25
N GLU A 249 10.48 9.08 12.95
CA GLU A 249 10.02 8.82 14.32
C GLU A 249 8.93 7.73 14.43
N LEU A 250 8.31 7.34 13.31
CA LEU A 250 7.26 6.31 13.27
C LEU A 250 7.79 4.90 12.98
N ASP A 251 9.09 4.75 12.70
CA ASP A 251 9.67 3.47 12.24
C ASP A 251 8.89 2.86 11.05
N ALA A 252 8.45 3.73 10.15
CA ALA A 252 7.64 3.33 9.01
C ALA A 252 8.51 2.66 7.95
N ARG A 253 8.15 1.42 7.59
CA ARG A 253 8.66 0.75 6.39
C ARG A 253 7.92 1.31 5.17
N GLU A 254 8.51 1.25 3.99
CA GLU A 254 7.94 1.91 2.80
C GLU A 254 7.53 0.89 1.73
N HIS A 255 6.41 1.13 1.08
CA HIS A 255 5.97 0.27 -0.02
C HIS A 255 6.87 0.47 -1.25
N TRP A 256 7.63 -0.56 -1.64
CA TRP A 256 8.60 -0.51 -2.74
C TRP A 256 8.03 -0.13 -4.11
N GLY A 257 6.76 -0.43 -4.37
CA GLY A 257 6.06 -0.02 -5.59
C GLY A 257 5.58 1.44 -5.63
N LYS A 258 5.98 2.26 -4.65
CA LYS A 258 5.56 3.66 -4.49
C LYS A 258 6.76 4.58 -4.28
N THR A 259 6.48 5.88 -4.14
CA THR A 259 7.52 6.88 -3.87
C THR A 259 8.09 6.65 -2.47
N LEU A 260 9.37 6.30 -2.42
CA LEU A 260 10.15 6.24 -1.19
C LEU A 260 10.52 7.65 -0.76
N VAL A 261 10.24 8.01 0.50
CA VAL A 261 10.47 9.35 1.04
C VAL A 261 11.58 9.39 2.08
N SER A 262 11.92 8.24 2.67
CA SER A 262 12.95 8.10 3.70
C SER A 262 14.37 8.22 3.14
N ALA A 263 15.31 8.59 4.00
CA ALA A 263 16.72 8.56 3.65
C ALA A 263 17.21 7.10 3.49
N PRO A 264 18.16 6.81 2.59
CA PRO A 264 18.59 5.44 2.32
C PRO A 264 19.07 4.65 3.54
N HIS A 265 19.89 5.27 4.40
CA HIS A 265 20.43 4.63 5.60
C HIS A 265 19.34 4.33 6.64
N ALA A 266 18.33 5.20 6.74
CA ALA A 266 17.22 5.03 7.67
C ALA A 266 16.38 3.82 7.26
N LEU A 267 16.14 3.63 5.95
CA LEU A 267 15.33 2.52 5.46
C LEU A 267 15.95 1.16 5.78
N ARG A 268 17.27 0.99 5.62
CA ARG A 268 17.97 -0.26 5.95
C ARG A 268 17.70 -0.71 7.39
N ALA A 269 17.72 0.21 8.35
CA ALA A 269 17.51 -0.11 9.76
C ALA A 269 16.09 -0.62 10.07
N ARG A 270 15.10 -0.32 9.23
CA ARG A 270 13.68 -0.67 9.46
C ARG A 270 13.30 -2.06 8.95
N TYR A 271 14.15 -2.72 8.16
CA TYR A 271 13.90 -4.06 7.62
C TYR A 271 14.84 -5.06 8.30
N PRO A 272 14.36 -5.86 9.27
CA PRO A 272 15.22 -6.74 10.08
C PRO A 272 15.98 -7.77 9.24
N ALA A 273 15.36 -8.29 8.18
CA ALA A 273 15.94 -9.30 7.30
C ALA A 273 16.75 -8.70 6.12
N TRP A 274 17.16 -7.43 6.21
CA TRP A 274 17.90 -6.74 5.15
C TRP A 274 19.20 -7.45 4.76
N ASP A 275 20.04 -7.77 5.74
CA ASP A 275 21.35 -8.38 5.46
C ASP A 275 21.20 -9.84 5.01
N ALA A 276 20.23 -10.59 5.56
CA ALA A 276 19.89 -11.92 5.06
C ALA A 276 19.43 -11.89 3.59
N PHE A 277 18.63 -10.88 3.20
CA PHE A 277 18.27 -10.68 1.80
C PHE A 277 19.49 -10.38 0.93
N ARG A 278 20.41 -9.53 1.39
CA ARG A 278 21.63 -9.20 0.63
C ARG A 278 22.53 -10.41 0.42
N GLU A 279 22.65 -11.27 1.42
CA GLU A 279 23.39 -12.53 1.32
C GLU A 279 22.75 -13.47 0.30
N ALA A 280 21.42 -13.64 0.35
CA ALA A 280 20.70 -14.42 -0.66
C ALA A 280 20.89 -13.83 -2.06
N ARG A 281 20.75 -12.52 -2.20
CA ARG A 281 20.99 -11.83 -3.46
C ARG A 281 22.39 -12.04 -3.99
N ALA A 282 23.42 -12.07 -3.15
CA ALA A 282 24.79 -12.36 -3.58
C ALA A 282 24.98 -13.80 -4.10
N ARG A 283 24.18 -14.76 -3.63
CA ARG A 283 24.16 -16.14 -4.16
C ARG A 283 23.47 -16.23 -5.51
N PHE A 284 22.35 -15.51 -5.68
CA PHE A 284 21.55 -15.54 -6.91
C PHE A 284 22.13 -14.67 -8.03
N ASP A 285 22.76 -13.55 -7.68
CA ASP A 285 23.28 -12.56 -8.64
C ASP A 285 24.71 -12.12 -8.25
N PRO A 286 25.71 -13.03 -8.34
CA PRO A 286 27.07 -12.77 -7.87
C PRO A 286 27.78 -11.66 -8.67
N GLU A 287 27.48 -11.53 -9.96
CA GLU A 287 28.08 -10.52 -10.85
C GLU A 287 27.32 -9.18 -10.86
N GLY A 288 26.15 -9.14 -10.25
CA GLY A 288 25.38 -7.92 -10.11
C GLY A 288 24.61 -7.47 -11.35
N VAL A 289 24.13 -8.44 -12.13
CA VAL A 289 23.38 -8.24 -13.37
C VAL A 289 22.09 -7.46 -13.13
N PHE A 290 21.38 -7.72 -12.03
CA PHE A 290 20.04 -7.15 -11.78
C PHE A 290 20.03 -5.88 -10.90
N GLY A 291 21.21 -5.36 -10.54
CA GLY A 291 21.31 -4.08 -9.83
C GLY A 291 20.91 -2.88 -10.69
N ASN A 292 20.42 -1.82 -10.05
CA ASN A 292 20.12 -0.53 -10.67
C ASN A 292 20.35 0.63 -9.70
N ALA A 293 20.19 1.88 -10.18
CA ALA A 293 20.42 3.08 -9.39
C ALA A 293 19.57 3.14 -8.10
N LEU A 294 18.36 2.57 -8.10
CA LEU A 294 17.52 2.51 -6.90
C LEU A 294 18.12 1.53 -5.89
N SER A 295 18.43 0.30 -6.31
CA SER A 295 18.97 -0.71 -5.41
C SER A 295 20.36 -0.34 -4.86
N ASP A 296 21.17 0.34 -5.67
CA ASP A 296 22.47 0.89 -5.26
C ASP A 296 22.28 2.00 -4.24
N ARG A 297 21.37 2.95 -4.52
CA ARG A 297 21.08 4.07 -3.61
C ARG A 297 20.69 3.59 -2.21
N TYR A 298 19.89 2.53 -2.12
CA TYR A 298 19.45 1.97 -0.84
C TYR A 298 20.41 0.95 -0.24
N GLY A 299 21.49 0.57 -0.95
CA GLY A 299 22.49 -0.39 -0.45
C GLY A 299 22.03 -1.85 -0.48
N LEU A 300 21.02 -2.16 -1.31
CA LEU A 300 20.64 -3.55 -1.61
C LEU A 300 21.65 -4.22 -2.54
N THR A 301 22.30 -3.42 -3.39
CA THR A 301 23.38 -3.84 -4.29
C THR A 301 24.67 -3.10 -3.97
N ARG A 302 25.82 -3.66 -4.40
CA ARG A 302 27.08 -2.92 -4.39
C ARG A 302 27.07 -1.97 -5.60
N PRO A 303 27.49 -0.71 -5.46
CA PRO A 303 27.62 0.19 -6.60
C PRO A 303 28.45 -0.49 -7.68
N ARG A 304 27.98 -0.48 -8.93
CA ARG A 304 28.82 -0.90 -10.05
C ARG A 304 30.03 0.03 -10.08
N VAL A 305 31.23 -0.52 -9.88
CA VAL A 305 32.45 0.21 -10.22
C VAL A 305 32.34 0.46 -11.71
N ALA A 306 32.30 1.73 -12.12
CA ALA A 306 32.34 2.06 -13.53
C ALA A 306 33.65 1.51 -14.09
N THR A 307 33.59 0.38 -14.79
CA THR A 307 34.62 0.01 -15.74
C THR A 307 34.58 1.10 -16.81
N GLY A 308 35.70 1.83 -16.93
CA GLY A 308 35.83 3.11 -17.62
C GLY A 308 35.44 3.12 -19.09
#